data_AF-A0A2C5YLZ9-F1
#
_entry.id   AF-A0A2C5YLZ9-F1
#
_cell.length_a   1.000
_cell.length_b   1.000
_cell.length_c   1.000
_cell.angle_alpha   90.00
_cell.angle_beta   90.00
_cell.angle_gamma   90.00
#
_symmetry.space_group_name_H-M   'P 1'
#
loop_
_entity.id
_entity.type
_entity.pdbx_description
1 polymer ?
#
loop_
_entity_poly.entity_id
_entity_poly.type
_entity_poly.pdbx_seq_one_letter_code
_entity_poly.pdbx_strand_id
1 'polypeptide(L)' 'MNHVGFVAGLAAGLWVGYGMSFWTGPAGQRWGWRVSILVQLLPAGFFAAGLLFLPETCVTVPVTSPP' A
#
# COMPACT_ATOMS: atom_id res chain seq x y z
N MET A 1 2.79 8.93 19.89
CA MET A 1 3.43 8.56 18.61
C MET A 1 2.81 7.26 18.06
N ASN A 2 1.50 7.24 17.73
CA ASN A 2 0.77 5.98 17.50
C ASN A 2 -0.05 5.99 16.19
N HIS A 3 -0.16 7.15 15.53
CA HIS A 3 -0.89 7.34 14.26
C HIS A 3 0.04 7.62 13.07
N VAL A 4 1.36 7.46 13.27
CA VAL A 4 2.39 7.78 12.28
C VAL A 4 2.17 7.01 10.98
N GLY A 5 1.75 5.74 11.05
CA GLY A 5 1.45 4.95 9.85
C GLY A 5 0.30 5.53 9.03
N PHE A 6 -0.76 5.99 9.67
CA PHE A 6 -1.90 6.60 8.97
C PHE A 6 -1.53 7.94 8.35
N VAL A 7 -0.84 8.81 9.09
CA VAL A 7 -0.40 10.13 8.60
C VAL A 7 0.66 10.00 7.50
N ALA A 8 1.60 9.07 7.63
CA ALA A 8 2.60 8.79 6.59
C ALA A 8 1.95 8.26 5.31
N GLY A 9 0.93 7.40 5.42
CA GLY A 9 0.17 6.92 4.27
C GLY A 9 -0.56 8.03 3.53
N LEU A 10 -1.25 8.92 4.27
CA LEU A 10 -1.92 10.09 3.68
C LEU A 10 -0.93 11.05 3.04
N ALA A 11 0.19 11.35 3.71
CA ALA A 11 1.23 12.25 3.19
C ALA A 11 1.87 11.69 1.90
N ALA A 12 2.17 10.38 1.87
CA ALA A 12 2.73 9.72 0.69
C ALA A 12 1.74 9.72 -0.49
N GLY A 13 0.46 9.41 -0.26
CA GLY A 13 -0.57 9.48 -1.30
C GLY A 13 -0.74 10.88 -1.87
N LEU A 14 -0.70 11.91 -1.02
CA LEU A 14 -0.83 13.30 -1.42
C LEU A 14 0.38 13.79 -2.23
N TRP A 15 1.60 13.37 -1.86
CA TRP A 15 2.82 13.67 -2.62
C TRP A 15 2.86 12.98 -3.99
N VAL A 16 2.45 11.70 -4.05
CA VAL A 16 2.36 10.94 -5.31
C VAL A 16 1.31 11.55 -6.25
N GLY A 17 0.14 11.94 -5.72
CA GLY A 17 -0.90 12.63 -6.49
C GLY A 17 -0.46 14.01 -7.01
N TYR A 18 0.29 14.76 -6.19
CA TYR A 18 0.89 16.02 -6.60
C TYR A 18 1.88 15.81 -7.75
N GLY A 19 2.83 14.88 -7.61
CA GLY A 19 3.78 14.54 -8.67
C GLY A 19 3.11 14.11 -9.98
N MET A 20 2.01 13.36 -9.90
CA MET A 20 1.22 12.97 -11.07
C MET A 20 0.54 14.16 -11.76
N SER A 21 0.09 15.16 -10.99
CA SER A 21 -0.62 16.34 -11.50
C SER A 21 0.29 17.29 -12.31
N PHE A 22 1.59 17.33 -12.01
CA PHE A 22 2.56 18.12 -12.78
C PHE A 22 3.06 17.38 -14.03
N TRP A 23 2.67 16.13 -14.25
CA TRP A 23 3.06 15.37 -15.44
C TRP A 23 2.15 15.68 -16.64
N THR A 24 2.25 16.89 -17.18
CA THR A 24 1.45 17.37 -18.32
C THR A 24 2.16 17.29 -19.68
N GLY A 25 3.38 16.76 -19.73
CA GLY A 25 4.14 16.62 -20.98
C GLY A 25 3.59 15.55 -21.94
N PRO A 26 4.03 15.52 -23.22
CA PRO A 26 3.59 14.55 -24.24
C PRO A 26 3.79 13.08 -23.83
N ALA A 27 4.77 12.82 -22.96
CA ALA A 27 5.01 11.51 -22.36
C ALA A 27 3.90 11.09 -21.38
N GLY A 28 3.29 12.03 -20.65
CA GLY A 28 2.23 11.77 -19.68
C GLY A 28 0.94 11.26 -20.32
N GLN A 29 0.58 11.77 -21.50
CA GLN A 29 -0.60 11.29 -22.24
C GLN A 29 -0.45 9.86 -22.77
N ARG A 30 0.78 9.44 -23.11
CA ARG A 30 1.05 8.14 -23.73
C ARG A 30 1.37 7.05 -22.71
N TRP A 31 2.02 7.43 -21.60
CA TRP A 31 2.42 6.51 -20.53
C TRP A 31 1.56 6.62 -19.27
N GLY A 32 0.65 7.60 -19.20
CA GLY A 32 -0.19 7.85 -18.02
C GLY A 32 -0.86 6.59 -17.48
N TRP A 33 -1.48 5.79 -18.36
CA TRP A 33 -2.14 4.53 -17.99
C TRP A 33 -1.21 3.49 -17.33
N ARG A 34 0.06 3.41 -17.77
CA ARG A 34 1.06 2.50 -17.17
C ARG A 34 1.45 3.00 -15.78
N VAL A 35 1.59 4.30 -15.65
CA VAL A 35 2.00 4.95 -14.41
C VAL A 35 0.88 4.88 -13.37
N SER A 36 -0.40 5.01 -13.76
CA SER A 36 -1.53 4.82 -12.82
C SER A 36 -1.57 3.40 -12.25
N ILE A 37 -1.24 2.39 -13.07
CA ILE A 37 -1.13 0.99 -12.62
C ILE A 37 0.05 0.82 -11.66
N LEU A 38 1.22 1.38 -11.98
CA LEU A 38 2.41 1.31 -11.12
C LEU A 38 2.20 2.02 -9.77
N VAL A 39 1.51 3.17 -9.76
CA VAL A 39 1.18 3.91 -8.54
C VAL A 39 0.31 3.11 -7.58
N GLN A 40 -0.60 2.28 -8.08
CA GLN A 40 -1.41 1.38 -7.25
C GLN A 40 -0.65 0.14 -6.78
N LEU A 41 0.29 -0.35 -7.60
CA LEU A 41 1.14 -1.50 -7.26
C LEU A 41 2.13 -1.19 -6.13
N LEU A 42 2.58 0.05 -5.97
CA LEU A 42 3.51 0.43 -4.91
C LEU A 42 2.97 0.18 -3.49
N PRO A 43 1.82 0.76 -3.06
CA PRO A 43 1.28 0.50 -1.74
C PRO A 43 0.83 -0.96 -1.57
N ALA A 44 0.31 -1.59 -2.63
CA ALA A 44 -0.04 -3.01 -2.59
C ALA A 44 1.19 -3.91 -2.37
N GLY A 45 2.31 -3.59 -3.02
CA GLY A 45 3.58 -4.30 -2.85
C GLY A 45 4.18 -4.10 -1.47
N PHE A 46 4.12 -2.88 -0.92
CA PHE A 46 4.52 -2.63 0.47
C PHE A 46 3.67 -3.40 1.47
N PHE A 47 2.36 -3.49 1.23
CA PHE A 47 1.47 -4.29 2.06
C PHE A 47 1.79 -5.79 1.97
N ALA A 48 1.97 -6.31 0.75
CA ALA A 48 2.34 -7.70 0.53
C ALA A 48 3.71 -8.06 1.13
N ALA A 49 4.70 -7.17 1.02
CA ALA A 49 6.00 -7.33 1.68
C ALA A 49 5.85 -7.30 3.20
N GLY A 50 5.01 -6.39 3.73
CA GLY A 50 4.68 -6.33 5.16
C GLY A 50 4.03 -7.61 5.68
N LEU A 51 3.21 -8.28 4.86
CA LEU A 51 2.63 -9.59 5.20
C LEU A 51 3.70 -10.68 5.36
N LEU A 52 4.79 -10.66 4.58
CA LEU A 52 5.87 -11.64 4.73
C LEU A 52 6.64 -11.49 6.06
N PHE A 53 6.63 -10.30 6.65
CA PHE A 53 7.26 -10.04 7.95
C PHE A 53 6.28 -10.21 9.12
N LEU A 54 4.99 -10.43 8.85
CA LEU A 54 4.02 -10.73 9.88
C LEU A 54 4.26 -12.19 10.30
N PRO A 55 4.76 -12.46 11.52
CA PRO A 55 4.94 -13.82 11.97
C PRO A 55 3.58 -14.52 11.93
N GLU A 56 3.55 -15.70 11.31
CA GLU A 56 2.39 -16.58 11.24
C GLU A 56 1.75 -16.64 12.64
N THR A 57 0.63 -15.96 12.86
CA THR A 57 -0.14 -16.15 14.08
C THR A 57 -0.79 -17.52 13.93
N CYS A 58 -0.10 -18.52 14.49
CA CYS A 58 -0.61 -19.86 14.70
C CYS A 58 -2.05 -19.75 15.21
N VAL A 59 -3.00 -20.23 14.41
CA VAL A 59 -4.33 -20.56 14.90
C VAL A 59 -4.15 -21.62 15.98
N THR A 60 -4.01 -21.19 17.23
CA THR A 60 -4.29 -22.04 18.39
C THR A 60 -5.81 -22.03 18.54
N VAL A 61 -6.47 -22.88 17.76
CA VAL A 61 -7.82 -23.34 18.14
C VAL A 61 -7.73 -23.81 19.59
N PRO A 62 -8.51 -23.25 20.54
CA PRO A 62 -8.70 -23.93 21.79
C PRO A 62 -9.52 -25.18 21.46
N VAL A 63 -8.86 -26.33 21.40
CA VAL A 63 -9.55 -27.62 21.53
C VAL A 63 -10.01 -27.69 22.99
N THR A 64 -11.15 -27.07 23.28
CA THR A 64 -11.93 -27.40 24.48
C THR A 64 -13.22 -28.05 23.99
N SER A 65 -13.17 -29.38 23.92
CA SER A 65 -14.30 -30.28 23.71
C SER A 65 -15.39 -30.09 24.77
N PRO A 66 -16.68 -30.26 24.46
CA PRO A 66 -17.75 -30.26 25.45
C PRO A 66 -17.85 -31.61 26.18
N PRO A 67 -18.13 -31.59 27.48
CA PRO A 67 -19.13 -32.50 28.06
C PRO A 67 -20.34 -31.75 28.63
#